data_AF-A0A5C8Z8C1-F1
#
_entry.id   AF-A0A5C8Z8C1-F1
#
_cell.length_a   1.000
_cell.length_b   1.000
_cell.length_c   1.000
_cell.angle_alpha   90.00
_cell.angle_beta   90.00
_cell.angle_gamma   90.00
#
_symmetry.space_group_name_H-M   'P 1'
#
loop_
_entity.id
_entity.type
_entity.pdbx_description
1 polymer ?
#
loop_
_entity_poly.entity_id
_entity_poly.type
_entity_poly.pdbx_seq_one_letter_code
_entity_poly.pdbx_strand_id
1 'polypeptide(L)'
;MKTTIETISQKLHPALLQDLIHLSEQSQLSIEETLSMVFEKSHYSLWSLQRMSLERLDSVLKSPDLQAELRRLIWKQSQVHQYTTELSA
;
A
#
# COMPACT_ATOMS: atom_id res chain seq x y z
N MET A 1 18.86 12.86 4.16
CA MET A 1 17.62 12.87 4.97
C MET A 1 16.81 11.67 4.53
N LYS A 2 16.33 10.82 5.44
CA LYS A 2 15.47 9.68 5.07
C LYS A 2 14.09 10.19 4.68
N THR A 3 13.47 9.62 3.65
CA THR A 3 12.10 10.00 3.25
C THR A 3 11.07 9.38 4.20
N THR A 4 9.88 9.97 4.28
CA THR A 4 8.76 9.39 5.05
C THR A 4 8.39 8.01 4.53
N ILE A 5 8.52 7.78 3.22
CA ILE A 5 8.25 6.48 2.59
C ILE A 5 9.28 5.45 3.01
N GLU A 6 10.58 5.77 3.04
CA GLU A 6 11.61 4.86 3.58
C GLU A 6 11.34 4.48 5.04
N THR A 7 10.87 5.44 5.85
CA THR A 7 10.55 5.19 7.26
C THR A 7 9.30 4.31 7.40
N ILE A 8 8.31 4.50 6.55
CA ILE A 8 7.10 3.67 6.50
C ILE A 8 7.46 2.25 6.07
N SER A 9 8.21 2.08 4.99
CA SER A 9 8.64 0.77 4.49
C SER A 9 9.47 -0.01 5.52
N GLN A 10 10.28 0.68 6.34
CA GLN A 10 11.05 0.05 7.42
C GLN A 10 10.20 -0.35 8.64
N LYS A 11 9.08 0.33 8.88
CA LYS A 11 8.21 0.11 10.05
C LYS A 11 6.96 -0.72 9.74
N LEU A 12 6.68 -0.95 8.47
CA LEU A 12 5.58 -1.80 8.02
C LEU A 12 5.76 -3.22 8.55
N HIS A 13 4.65 -3.82 8.99
CA HIS A 13 4.66 -5.21 9.39
C HIS A 13 5.10 -6.09 8.21
N PRO A 14 5.95 -7.12 8.40
CA PRO A 14 6.48 -7.93 7.29
C PRO A 14 5.40 -8.52 6.37
N ALA A 15 4.27 -8.95 6.94
CA ALA A 15 3.14 -9.45 6.15
C ALA A 15 2.53 -8.38 5.22
N LEU A 16 2.41 -7.13 5.71
CA LEU A 16 1.91 -6.01 4.90
C LEU A 16 2.94 -5.55 3.87
N LEU A 17 4.22 -5.66 4.18
CA LEU A 17 5.28 -5.40 3.21
C LEU A 17 5.22 -6.40 2.05
N GLN A 18 4.98 -7.69 2.33
CA GLN A 18 4.79 -8.71 1.31
C GLN A 18 3.55 -8.42 0.44
N ASP A 19 2.42 -8.11 1.06
CA ASP A 19 1.19 -7.71 0.36
C ASP A 19 1.42 -6.47 -0.53
N LEU A 20 2.20 -5.49 -0.05
CA LEU A 20 2.50 -4.27 -0.77
C LEU A 20 3.49 -4.48 -1.93
N ILE A 21 4.50 -5.34 -1.76
CA ILE A 21 5.39 -5.78 -2.84
C ILE A 21 4.58 -6.49 -3.92
N HIS A 22 3.70 -7.40 -3.52
CA HIS A 22 2.84 -8.13 -4.44
C HIS A 22 1.94 -7.18 -5.25
N LEU A 23 1.32 -6.20 -4.59
CA LEU A 23 0.50 -5.19 -5.27
C LEU A 23 1.33 -4.31 -6.22
N SER A 24 2.55 -3.94 -5.81
CA SER A 24 3.51 -3.18 -6.63
C SER A 24 3.86 -3.93 -7.91
N GLU A 25 4.18 -5.22 -7.82
CA GLU A 25 4.47 -6.09 -8.96
C GLU A 25 3.26 -6.22 -9.90
N GLN A 26 2.07 -6.48 -9.35
CA GLN A 26 0.83 -6.61 -10.14
C GLN A 26 0.43 -5.31 -10.84
N SER A 27 0.75 -4.16 -10.24
CA SER A 27 0.38 -2.84 -10.77
C SER A 27 1.47 -2.23 -11.64
N GLN A 28 2.65 -2.86 -11.74
CA GLN A 28 3.85 -2.29 -12.36
C GLN A 28 4.22 -0.91 -11.81
N LEU A 29 3.92 -0.68 -10.53
CA LEU A 29 4.22 0.57 -9.83
C LEU A 29 5.40 0.34 -8.89
N SER A 30 6.14 1.40 -8.60
CA SER A 30 7.11 1.34 -7.51
C SER A 30 6.42 1.10 -6.17
N ILE A 31 7.17 0.58 -5.20
CA ILE A 31 6.71 0.42 -3.81
C ILE A 31 6.20 1.77 -3.28
N GLU A 32 6.88 2.87 -3.59
CA GLU A 32 6.52 4.21 -3.12
C GLU A 32 5.18 4.70 -3.69
N GLU A 33 4.97 4.52 -5.00
CA GLU A 33 3.71 4.87 -5.67
C GLU A 33 2.55 4.00 -5.19
N THR A 34 2.80 2.70 -5.01
CA THR A 34 1.81 1.76 -4.49
C THR A 34 1.37 2.14 -3.08
N LEU A 35 2.33 2.49 -2.23
CA LEU A 35 2.10 2.91 -0.86
C LEU A 35 1.31 4.22 -0.81
N SER A 36 1.67 5.18 -1.65
CA SER A 36 0.95 6.44 -1.84
C SER A 36 -0.51 6.21 -2.24
N MET A 37 -0.73 5.35 -3.25
CA MET A 37 -2.07 4.98 -3.71
C MET A 37 -2.90 4.34 -2.60
N VAL A 38 -2.34 3.38 -1.86
CA VAL A 38 -3.04 2.68 -0.77
C VAL A 38 -3.47 3.66 0.32
N PHE A 39 -2.58 4.58 0.71
CA PHE A 39 -2.88 5.58 1.73
C PHE A 39 -3.98 6.55 1.29
N GLU A 40 -3.92 7.03 0.04
CA GLU A 40 -4.97 7.89 -0.53
C GLU A 40 -6.35 7.20 -0.51
N LYS A 41 -6.40 5.91 -0.82
CA LYS A 41 -7.64 5.11 -0.74
C LYS A 41 -8.10 4.84 0.70
N SER A 42 -7.16 4.81 1.64
CA SER A 42 -7.42 4.63 3.07
C SER A 42 -7.71 5.94 3.82
N HIS A 43 -8.02 7.02 3.11
CA HIS A 43 -8.27 8.38 3.66
C HIS A 43 -7.06 9.07 4.31
N TYR A 44 -5.85 8.54 4.15
CA TYR A 44 -4.61 9.19 4.61
C TYR A 44 -3.89 9.81 3.42
N SER A 45 -3.82 11.14 3.34
CA SER A 45 -2.95 11.78 2.35
C SER A 45 -1.48 11.64 2.75
N LEU A 46 -0.56 11.53 1.79
CA LEU A 46 0.89 11.55 2.04
C LEU A 46 1.31 12.76 2.88
N TRP A 47 0.71 13.93 2.60
CA TRP A 47 0.97 15.15 3.33
C TRP A 47 0.56 15.04 4.81
N SER A 48 -0.58 14.41 5.10
CA SER A 48 -0.97 14.12 6.48
C SER A 48 -0.02 13.13 7.15
N LEU A 49 0.45 12.10 6.45
CA LEU A 49 1.41 11.12 7.00
C LEU A 49 2.76 11.76 7.32
N GLN A 50 3.27 12.64 6.45
CA GLN A 50 4.53 13.36 6.65
C GLN A 50 4.53 14.26 7.89
N ARG A 51 3.35 14.72 8.32
CA ARG A 51 3.18 15.60 9.48
C ARG A 51 2.81 14.85 10.77
N MET A 52 2.57 13.54 10.70
CA MET A 52 2.26 12.73 11.87
C MET A 52 3.51 12.47 12.72
N SER A 53 3.32 12.34 14.04
CA SER A 53 4.35 11.79 14.91
C SER A 53 4.61 10.32 14.56
N LEU A 54 5.80 9.82 14.85
CA LEU A 54 6.17 8.42 14.60
C LEU A 54 5.23 7.41 15.28
N GLU A 55 4.71 7.73 16.48
CA GLU A 55 3.76 6.88 17.20
C GLU A 55 2.39 6.81 16.51
N ARG A 56 1.91 7.93 15.97
CA ARG A 56 0.67 7.96 15.18
C ARG A 56 0.86 7.23 13.86
N LEU A 57 1.99 7.42 13.19
CA LEU A 57 2.32 6.69 11.98
C LEU A 57 2.33 5.17 12.25
N ASP A 58 3.00 4.72 13.31
CA ASP A 58 3.03 3.32 13.72
C ASP A 58 1.62 2.75 14.00
N SER A 59 0.75 3.54 14.63
CA SER A 59 -0.65 3.16 14.86
C SER A 59 -1.43 3.00 13.56
N VAL A 60 -1.22 3.89 12.58
CA VAL A 60 -1.85 3.80 11.25
C VAL A 60 -1.34 2.57 10.50
N LEU A 61 -0.03 2.31 10.52
CA LEU A 61 0.58 1.14 9.87
C LEU A 61 0.10 -0.20 10.44
N LYS A 62 -0.35 -0.20 11.71
CA LYS A 62 -0.92 -1.38 12.37
C LYS A 62 -2.45 -1.42 12.32
N SER A 63 -3.09 -0.39 11.79
CA SER A 63 -4.56 -0.28 11.78
C SER A 63 -5.18 -1.37 10.91
N PRO A 64 -6.26 -2.03 11.36
CA PRO A 64 -6.94 -3.05 10.57
C PRO A 64 -7.51 -2.49 9.25
N ASP A 65 -7.88 -1.22 9.23
CA ASP A 65 -8.42 -0.54 8.04
C ASP A 65 -7.40 -0.49 6.90
N LEU A 66 -6.14 -0.16 7.20
CA LEU A 66 -5.08 -0.15 6.21
C LEU A 66 -4.83 -1.55 5.64
N GLN A 67 -4.87 -2.59 6.49
CA GLN A 67 -4.69 -3.97 6.06
C GLN A 67 -5.86 -4.44 5.18
N ALA A 68 -7.08 -4.09 5.56
CA ALA A 68 -8.27 -4.40 4.80
C ALA A 68 -8.25 -3.73 3.42
N GLU A 69 -7.85 -2.46 3.34
CA GLU A 69 -7.74 -1.74 2.08
C GLU A 69 -6.64 -2.31 1.18
N LEU A 70 -5.47 -2.64 1.75
CA LEU A 70 -4.37 -3.28 1.01
C LEU A 70 -4.83 -4.62 0.39
N ARG A 71 -5.48 -5.47 1.17
CA ARG A 71 -6.02 -6.75 0.69
C ARG A 71 -7.12 -6.56 -0.35
N ARG A 72 -7.98 -5.56 -0.17
CA ARG A 72 -9.04 -5.20 -1.14
C ARG A 72 -8.43 -4.79 -2.48
N LEU A 73 -7.36 -4.01 -2.47
CA LEU A 73 -6.67 -3.56 -3.67
C LEU A 73 -5.99 -4.73 -4.40
N ILE A 74 -5.31 -5.62 -3.66
CA ILE A 74 -4.72 -6.86 -4.22
C ILE A 74 -5.80 -7.74 -4.88
N TRP A 75 -6.90 -7.97 -4.18
CA TRP A 75 -8.01 -8.75 -4.72
C TRP A 75 -8.57 -8.12 -5.99
N LYS A 76 -8.82 -6.80 -5.97
CA LYS A 76 -9.32 -6.06 -7.13
C LYS A 76 -8.37 -6.16 -8.32
N GLN A 77 -7.07 -6.01 -8.09
CA GLN A 77 -6.08 -6.06 -9.16
C GLN A 77 -5.94 -7.47 -9.76
N SER A 78 -6.05 -8.50 -8.91
CA SER A 78 -6.09 -9.89 -9.35
C SER A 78 -7.30 -10.19 -10.23
N GLN A 79 -8.46 -9.59 -9.95
CA GLN A 79 -9.64 -9.70 -10.82
C GLN A 79 -9.41 -9.03 -12.18
N VAL A 80 -8.83 -7.82 -12.21
CA VAL A 80 -8.52 -7.13 -13.48
C VAL A 80 -7.61 -7.97 -14.36
N HIS A 81 -6.58 -8.60 -13.77
CA HIS A 81 -5.67 -9.48 -14.51
C HIS A 81 -6.40 -10.67 -15.14
N GLN A 82 -7.28 -11.34 -14.37
CA GLN A 82 -8.07 -12.49 -14.85
C GLN A 82 -8.94 -12.11 -16.08
N TYR A 83 -9.62 -10.97 -16.04
CA TYR A 83 -10.45 -10.52 -17.17
C TYR A 83 -9.65 -10.13 -18.42
N THR A 84 -8.46 -9.53 -18.25
CA THR A 84 -7.62 -9.16 -19.41
C THR A 84 -7.00 -10.37 -20.12
N THR A 85 -6.69 -11.44 -19.38
CA THR A 85 -6.13 -12.67 -19.97
C THR A 85 -7.16 -13.47 -20.74
N GLU A 86 -8.42 -13.51 -20.27
CA GLU A 86 -9.52 -14.21 -20.97
C GLU A 86 -10.00 -13.51 -22.25
N LEU A 87 -9.85 -12.18 -22.34
CA LEU A 87 -10.28 -11.41 -23.51
C LEU A 87 -9.22 -11.29 -24.62
N SER A 88 -7.99 -11.76 -24.36
CA SER A 88 -6.85 -11.71 -25.31
C SER A 88 -6.41 -13.09 -25.82
N ALA A 89 -7.10 -14.17 -25.41
CA ALA A 89 -6.88 -15.55 -25.85
C ALA A 89 -7.92 -15.96 -26.92
#